data_AF-A0A842W8L1-F1
#
_entry.id   AF-A0A842W8L1-F1
#
_cell.length_a   1.000
_cell.length_b   1.000
_cell.length_c   1.000
_cell.angle_alpha   90.00
_cell.angle_beta   90.00
_cell.angle_gamma   90.00
#
_symmetry.space_group_name_H-M   'P 1'
#
loop_
_entity.id
_entity.type
_entity.pdbx_description
1 polymer ?
#
loop_
_entity_poly.entity_id
_entity_poly.type
_entity_poly.pdbx_seq_one_letter_code
_entity_poly.pdbx_strand_id
1 'polypeptide(L)'
;MTISVQRFRRPSKKKMTNKESKLDVSFDRKDKIFVFKIGGSAFDLIKEEKDKNHLTKLFEALVSAHKEGYKMVLTCGAGPWGDASKDFAGYFKNLGLEERSEMGDVQRSCSFAATVIDRMLSQKNKTGAVSYCRLRNSDYLGNIASDFTSLNSHIPILATAPQTAQADYVLSTPGFASDAHSIIIADWLAERYNPGVELIFIKNTKGVYPKDPNRNDVNPNKNQRIKEIHIDQFLDTSVIDRIGTDGRGDHLLETVAGELFAEVKNLELIRIITAKEPGRIRYTLEGENRGSVIYNDNYLKNDNGKK
;
A
#
# COMPACT_ATOMS: atom_id res chain seq x y z
N MET A 1 -13.22 -55.29 -3.80
CA MET A 1 -12.48 -54.84 -2.60
C MET A 1 -12.94 -53.44 -2.28
N THR A 2 -13.62 -53.27 -1.15
CA THR A 2 -14.34 -52.05 -0.78
C THR A 2 -13.59 -51.42 0.38
N ILE A 3 -13.03 -50.23 0.19
CA ILE A 3 -12.25 -49.52 1.22
C ILE A 3 -13.21 -48.69 2.08
N SER A 4 -13.21 -48.96 3.38
CA SER A 4 -14.07 -48.35 4.39
C SER A 4 -13.61 -46.93 4.76
N VAL A 5 -14.55 -45.99 4.78
CA VAL A 5 -14.37 -44.61 5.25
C VAL A 5 -14.38 -44.58 6.79
N GLN A 6 -13.24 -44.30 7.42
CA GLN A 6 -13.18 -44.01 8.86
C GLN A 6 -13.71 -42.60 9.15
N ARG A 7 -14.83 -42.52 9.86
CA ARG A 7 -15.40 -41.26 10.38
C ARG A 7 -14.56 -40.75 11.54
N PHE A 8 -13.90 -39.61 11.38
CA PHE A 8 -13.28 -38.89 12.48
C PHE A 8 -14.35 -38.27 13.40
N ARG A 9 -14.32 -38.64 14.68
CA ARG A 9 -15.15 -38.08 15.76
C ARG A 9 -14.70 -36.66 16.10
N ARG A 10 -15.64 -35.72 16.20
CA ARG A 10 -15.40 -34.36 16.72
C ARG A 10 -15.05 -34.41 18.22
N PRO A 11 -14.01 -33.70 18.70
CA PRO A 11 -13.75 -33.59 20.13
C PRO A 11 -14.80 -32.70 20.82
N SER A 12 -15.20 -33.12 22.03
CA SER A 12 -16.16 -32.44 22.90
C SER A 12 -15.62 -31.09 23.41
N LYS A 13 -16.50 -30.09 23.49
CA LYS A 13 -16.25 -28.78 24.10
C LYS A 13 -15.78 -28.93 25.55
N LYS A 14 -14.49 -28.74 25.83
CA LYS A 14 -13.99 -28.45 27.18
C LYS A 14 -14.09 -26.94 27.42
N LYS A 15 -14.78 -26.56 28.51
CA LYS A 15 -14.76 -25.19 29.05
C LYS A 15 -13.32 -24.85 29.43
N MET A 16 -12.70 -23.91 28.71
CA MET A 16 -11.43 -23.31 29.11
C MET A 16 -11.70 -22.25 30.17
N THR A 17 -11.14 -22.47 31.35
CA THR A 17 -10.99 -21.48 32.41
C THR A 17 -9.81 -20.58 32.07
N ASN A 18 -10.05 -19.27 32.04
CA ASN A 18 -9.02 -18.24 31.84
C ASN A 18 -7.88 -18.41 32.83
N LYS A 19 -6.68 -18.64 32.32
CA LYS A 19 -5.43 -18.49 33.05
C LYS A 19 -4.64 -17.41 32.32
N GLU A 20 -4.60 -16.23 32.95
CA GLU A 20 -3.84 -15.07 32.51
C GLU A 20 -2.37 -15.46 32.28
N SER A 21 -1.88 -15.28 31.05
CA SER A 21 -0.46 -15.30 30.74
C SER A 21 0.03 -13.88 30.46
N LYS A 22 0.94 -13.45 31.34
CA LYS A 22 1.68 -12.19 31.37
C LYS A 22 2.51 -11.93 30.10
N LEU A 23 2.29 -10.77 29.47
CA LEU A 23 3.25 -9.69 29.12
C LEU A 23 2.58 -8.84 28.03
N ASP A 24 1.61 -8.03 28.44
CA ASP A 24 0.93 -7.08 27.55
C ASP A 24 1.78 -5.80 27.49
N VAL A 25 2.88 -5.85 26.74
CA VAL A 25 3.55 -4.61 26.30
C VAL A 25 2.67 -4.06 25.18
N SER A 26 1.66 -3.26 25.53
CA SER A 26 0.87 -2.54 24.55
C SER A 26 1.79 -1.50 23.89
N PHE A 27 2.42 -1.86 22.77
CA PHE A 27 3.22 -0.91 22.00
C PHE A 27 2.32 0.22 21.52
N ASP A 28 2.78 1.47 21.69
CA ASP A 28 2.10 2.62 21.09
C ASP A 28 2.13 2.43 19.57
N ARG A 29 1.01 2.69 18.88
CA ARG A 29 0.98 2.65 17.41
C ARG A 29 1.97 3.65 16.81
N LYS A 30 2.34 4.71 17.53
CA LYS A 30 3.42 5.64 17.14
C LYS A 30 4.80 4.98 17.06
N ASP A 31 4.99 3.85 17.73
CA ASP A 31 6.23 3.09 17.63
C ASP A 31 6.28 2.27 16.36
N LYS A 32 5.18 2.06 15.62
CA LYS A 32 5.20 1.40 14.31
C LYS A 32 5.73 2.31 13.21
N ILE A 33 6.21 1.70 12.12
CA ILE A 33 6.47 2.41 10.86
C ILE A 33 5.26 2.27 9.95
N PHE A 34 4.77 3.38 9.43
CA PHE A 34 3.70 3.41 8.44
C PHE A 34 4.26 3.69 7.05
N VAL A 35 4.13 2.73 6.15
CA VAL A 35 4.46 2.92 4.73
C VAL A 35 3.20 3.34 4.01
N PHE A 36 3.13 4.58 3.54
CA PHE A 36 1.99 5.11 2.79
C PHE A 36 2.27 5.11 1.29
N LYS A 37 1.54 4.28 0.55
CA LYS A 37 1.55 4.31 -0.92
C LYS A 37 0.45 5.24 -1.43
N ILE A 38 0.85 6.41 -1.92
CA ILE A 38 -0.03 7.33 -2.62
C ILE A 38 -0.29 6.75 -4.02
N GLY A 39 -1.49 6.17 -4.21
CA GLY A 39 -1.89 5.61 -5.49
C GLY A 39 -1.93 6.67 -6.58
N GLY A 40 -1.67 6.28 -7.82
CA GLY A 40 -1.79 7.19 -8.98
C GLY A 40 -3.16 7.87 -9.02
N SER A 41 -4.22 7.10 -8.74
CA SER A 41 -5.60 7.58 -8.66
C SER A 41 -5.87 8.64 -7.60
N ALA A 42 -5.02 8.76 -6.56
CA ALA A 42 -5.12 9.87 -5.62
C ALA A 42 -4.76 11.21 -6.27
N PHE A 43 -3.88 11.22 -7.28
CA PHE A 43 -3.54 12.42 -8.05
C PHE A 43 -4.64 12.80 -9.05
N ASP A 44 -5.43 11.84 -9.52
CA ASP A 44 -6.56 12.12 -10.42
C ASP A 44 -7.65 12.95 -9.74
N LEU A 45 -7.73 12.90 -8.41
CA LEU A 45 -8.62 13.78 -7.64
C LEU A 45 -8.36 15.27 -7.87
N ILE A 46 -7.16 15.68 -8.33
CA ILE A 46 -6.93 17.08 -8.74
C ILE A 46 -7.86 17.49 -9.90
N LYS A 47 -8.14 16.55 -10.81
CA LYS A 47 -9.00 16.77 -11.98
C LYS A 47 -10.47 16.50 -11.65
N GLU A 48 -10.73 15.45 -10.87
CA GLU A 48 -12.09 14.96 -10.58
C GLU A 48 -12.80 15.81 -9.52
N GLU A 49 -12.08 16.27 -8.50
CA GLU A 49 -12.67 17.05 -7.41
C GLU A 49 -12.72 18.53 -7.77
N LYS A 50 -13.82 19.20 -7.38
CA LYS A 50 -13.92 20.67 -7.49
C LYS A 50 -12.91 21.38 -6.59
N ASP A 51 -12.37 20.68 -5.59
CA ASP A 51 -11.40 21.21 -4.64
C ASP A 51 -9.96 21.01 -5.13
N LYS A 52 -9.41 22.06 -5.74
CA LYS A 52 -8.01 22.11 -6.19
C LYS A 52 -6.99 21.93 -5.06
N ASN A 53 -7.41 22.03 -3.79
CA ASN A 53 -6.54 21.87 -2.62
C ASN A 53 -6.60 20.47 -2.01
N HIS A 54 -7.25 19.50 -2.67
CA HIS A 54 -7.47 18.18 -2.10
C HIS A 54 -6.17 17.45 -1.71
N LEU A 55 -5.20 17.38 -2.63
CA LEU A 55 -3.88 16.81 -2.34
C LEU A 55 -3.12 17.61 -1.28
N THR A 56 -3.29 18.93 -1.25
CA THR A 56 -2.70 19.78 -0.21
C THR A 56 -3.19 19.36 1.17
N LYS A 57 -4.49 19.14 1.35
CA LYS A 57 -5.08 18.66 2.61
C LYS A 57 -4.59 17.26 2.99
N LEU A 58 -4.43 16.38 2.00
CA LEU A 58 -3.84 15.04 2.20
C LEU A 58 -2.44 15.12 2.79
N PHE A 59 -1.56 15.91 2.19
CA PHE A 59 -0.19 16.07 2.67
C PHE A 59 -0.12 16.83 4.00
N GLU A 60 -1.00 17.81 4.24
CA GLU A 60 -1.11 18.47 5.55
C GLU A 60 -1.49 17.49 6.66
N ALA A 61 -2.41 16.55 6.40
CA ALA A 61 -2.79 15.53 7.36
C ALA A 61 -1.61 14.58 7.68
N LEU A 62 -0.85 14.16 6.66
CA LEU A 62 0.35 13.33 6.86
C LEU A 62 1.44 14.06 7.65
N VAL A 63 1.72 15.33 7.33
CA VAL A 63 2.69 16.16 8.07
C VAL A 63 2.24 16.39 9.51
N SER A 64 0.95 16.64 9.75
CA SER A 64 0.42 16.81 11.10
C SER A 64 0.62 15.54 11.92
N ALA A 65 0.28 14.38 11.35
CA ALA A 65 0.51 13.10 12.02
C ALA A 65 1.99 12.84 12.30
N HIS A 66 2.88 13.13 11.35
CA HIS A 66 4.33 13.01 11.58
C HIS A 66 4.80 13.89 12.76
N LYS A 67 4.36 15.15 12.83
CA LYS A 67 4.63 16.05 13.95
C LYS A 67 4.07 15.57 15.29
N GLU A 68 3.03 14.74 15.28
CA GLU A 68 2.47 14.09 16.47
C GLU A 68 3.27 12.85 16.92
N GLY A 69 4.30 12.46 16.17
CA GLY A 69 5.23 11.37 16.51
C GLY A 69 5.06 10.08 15.69
N TYR A 70 4.20 10.07 14.67
CA TYR A 70 4.06 8.89 13.80
C TYR A 70 5.23 8.78 12.82
N LYS A 71 5.91 7.62 12.81
CA LYS A 71 7.02 7.33 11.89
C LYS A 71 6.48 6.89 10.53
N MET A 72 6.91 7.56 9.46
CA MET A 72 6.31 7.39 8.13
C MET A 72 7.35 7.23 7.03
N VAL A 73 7.01 6.41 6.02
CA VAL A 73 7.68 6.34 4.73
C VAL A 73 6.63 6.58 3.65
N LEU A 74 6.92 7.41 2.66
CA LEU A 74 6.01 7.66 1.54
C LEU A 74 6.51 6.96 0.27
N THR A 75 5.60 6.31 -0.43
CA THR A 75 5.81 5.79 -1.78
C THR A 75 4.69 6.30 -2.71
N CYS A 76 4.91 6.30 -4.02
CA CYS A 76 3.92 6.83 -4.96
C CYS A 76 3.82 6.06 -6.27
N GLY A 77 2.62 6.05 -6.86
CA GLY A 77 2.41 5.63 -8.24
C GLY A 77 2.65 6.76 -9.23
N ALA A 78 2.63 6.43 -10.52
CA ALA A 78 2.84 7.39 -11.60
C ALA A 78 1.65 8.35 -11.85
N GLY A 79 0.43 7.96 -11.44
CA GLY A 79 -0.78 8.77 -11.62
C GLY A 79 -1.04 9.18 -13.08
N PRO A 80 -1.63 10.37 -13.32
CA PRO A 80 -1.98 10.79 -14.68
C PRO A 80 -0.79 10.94 -15.63
N TRP A 81 0.44 11.05 -15.09
CA TRP A 81 1.66 11.03 -15.91
C TRP A 81 1.99 9.62 -16.39
N GLY A 82 1.74 8.60 -15.57
CA GLY A 82 1.85 7.20 -15.98
C GLY A 82 0.82 6.82 -17.03
N ASP A 83 -0.42 7.29 -16.87
CA ASP A 83 -1.48 7.00 -17.84
C ASP A 83 -1.18 7.64 -19.19
N ALA A 84 -0.70 8.89 -19.21
CA ALA A 84 -0.22 9.52 -20.43
C ALA A 84 0.93 8.72 -21.08
N SER A 85 1.89 8.22 -20.29
CA SER A 85 2.96 7.35 -20.81
C SER A 85 2.42 6.09 -21.49
N LYS A 86 1.43 5.42 -20.89
CA LYS A 86 0.76 4.25 -21.45
C LYS A 86 0.00 4.59 -22.74
N ASP A 87 -0.71 5.71 -22.76
CA ASP A 87 -1.47 6.19 -23.93
C ASP A 87 -0.55 6.42 -25.13
N PHE A 88 0.57 7.12 -24.90
CA PHE A 88 1.56 7.36 -25.95
C PHE A 88 2.22 6.07 -26.44
N ALA A 89 2.58 5.15 -25.53
CA ALA A 89 3.14 3.86 -25.92
C ALA A 89 2.17 3.06 -26.80
N GLY A 90 0.90 2.99 -26.41
CA GLY A 90 -0.16 2.35 -27.19
C GLY A 90 -0.33 3.00 -28.57
N TYR A 91 -0.28 4.33 -28.65
CA TYR A 91 -0.33 5.06 -29.91
C TYR A 91 0.85 4.72 -30.84
N PHE A 92 2.09 4.73 -30.34
CA PHE A 92 3.27 4.37 -31.14
C PHE A 92 3.22 2.93 -31.64
N LYS A 93 2.78 2.00 -30.78
CA LYS A 93 2.57 0.60 -31.14
C LYS A 93 1.56 0.45 -32.28
N ASN A 94 0.45 1.18 -32.24
CA ASN A 94 -0.56 1.16 -33.30
C ASN A 94 -0.04 1.74 -34.63
N LEU A 95 0.99 2.59 -34.60
CA LEU A 95 1.64 3.13 -35.78
C LEU A 95 2.80 2.25 -36.30
N GLY A 96 3.11 1.13 -35.64
CA GLY A 96 4.23 0.25 -36.01
C GLY A 96 5.60 0.90 -35.84
N LEU A 97 5.70 1.95 -35.01
CA LEU A 97 6.96 2.64 -34.71
C LEU A 97 7.74 1.89 -33.62
N GLU A 98 9.07 2.10 -33.57
CA GLU A 98 9.92 1.49 -32.53
C GLU A 98 9.30 1.69 -31.15
N GLU A 99 9.16 0.59 -30.43
CA GLU A 99 8.47 0.56 -29.14
C GLU A 99 9.29 1.38 -28.15
N ARG A 100 8.85 2.61 -27.87
CA ARG A 100 9.30 3.31 -26.67
C ARG A 100 8.98 2.40 -25.50
N SER A 101 9.96 2.14 -24.64
CA SER A 101 9.73 1.31 -23.45
C SER A 101 8.69 1.99 -22.55
N GLU A 102 7.43 1.56 -22.68
CA GLU A 102 6.29 1.98 -21.85
C GLU A 102 6.69 1.90 -20.37
N MET A 103 7.31 0.77 -20.02
CA MET A 103 7.85 0.47 -18.70
C MET A 103 8.84 1.54 -18.20
N GLY A 104 9.78 1.96 -19.05
CA GLY A 104 10.76 2.99 -18.73
C GLY A 104 10.12 4.39 -18.56
N ASP A 105 9.10 4.71 -19.37
CA ASP A 105 8.36 5.96 -19.23
C ASP A 105 7.50 5.99 -17.97
N VAL A 106 6.80 4.90 -17.64
CA VAL A 106 6.01 4.79 -16.39
C VAL A 106 6.91 4.91 -15.16
N GLN A 107 8.09 4.29 -15.17
CA GLN A 107 9.07 4.43 -14.08
C GLN A 107 9.54 5.88 -13.91
N ARG A 108 9.80 6.61 -15.01
CA ARG A 108 10.13 8.05 -14.98
C ARG A 108 8.97 8.86 -14.40
N SER A 109 7.73 8.52 -14.74
CA SER A 109 6.53 9.17 -14.20
C SER A 109 6.36 8.93 -12.69
N CYS A 110 6.66 7.73 -12.17
CA CYS A 110 6.72 7.49 -10.71
C CYS A 110 7.76 8.40 -10.03
N SER A 111 8.95 8.53 -10.63
CA SER A 111 10.01 9.42 -10.14
C SER A 111 9.61 10.91 -10.16
N PHE A 112 8.83 11.32 -11.16
CA PHE A 112 8.28 12.66 -11.24
C PHE A 112 7.23 12.89 -10.15
N ALA A 113 6.30 11.96 -9.94
CA ALA A 113 5.30 12.02 -8.87
C ALA A 113 5.94 12.17 -7.49
N ALA A 114 7.01 11.41 -7.19
CA ALA A 114 7.77 11.56 -5.96
C ALA A 114 8.34 12.98 -5.78
N THR A 115 8.79 13.61 -6.88
CA THR A 115 9.28 15.01 -6.87
C THR A 115 8.17 16.02 -6.61
N VAL A 116 6.97 15.75 -7.12
CA VAL A 116 5.79 16.59 -6.84
C VAL A 116 5.43 16.51 -5.35
N ILE A 117 5.37 15.31 -4.78
CA ILE A 117 5.12 15.10 -3.34
C ILE A 117 6.16 15.87 -2.51
N ASP A 118 7.45 15.69 -2.81
CA ASP A 118 8.56 16.36 -2.14
C ASP A 118 8.40 17.89 -2.14
N ARG A 119 8.11 18.48 -3.31
CA ARG A 119 7.88 19.92 -3.43
C ARG A 119 6.67 20.40 -2.64
N MET A 120 5.56 19.66 -2.69
CA MET A 120 4.33 20.01 -1.97
C MET A 120 4.55 19.97 -0.46
N LEU A 121 5.23 18.95 0.03
CA LEU A 121 5.57 18.79 1.45
C LEU A 121 6.59 19.85 1.92
N SER A 122 7.60 20.14 1.10
CA SER A 122 8.62 21.17 1.38
C SER A 122 8.02 22.57 1.53
N GLN A 123 7.06 22.94 0.68
CA GLN A 123 6.34 24.22 0.80
C GLN A 123 5.56 24.37 2.11
N LYS A 124 5.20 23.24 2.75
CA LYS A 124 4.44 23.21 4.01
C LYS A 124 5.34 23.20 5.23
N ASN A 125 6.59 22.80 5.09
CA ASN A 125 7.56 22.81 6.19
C ASN A 125 8.29 24.16 6.30
N LYS A 126 7.54 25.25 6.55
CA LYS A 126 8.12 26.59 6.75
C LYS A 126 9.07 26.71 7.96
N THR A 127 9.09 25.71 8.84
CA THR A 127 9.89 25.68 10.07
C THR A 127 11.16 24.84 9.97
N GLY A 128 11.42 24.16 8.84
CA GLY A 128 12.62 23.33 8.67
C GLY A 128 12.67 22.04 9.51
N ALA A 129 11.56 21.66 10.15
CA ALA A 129 11.52 20.55 11.13
C ALA A 129 11.45 19.14 10.50
N VAL A 130 10.99 19.04 9.25
CA VAL A 130 10.89 17.79 8.49
C VAL A 130 11.69 17.88 7.19
N SER A 131 12.77 17.10 7.10
CA SER A 131 13.56 17.02 5.87
C SER A 131 13.02 15.92 4.97
N TYR A 132 12.71 16.28 3.73
CA TYR A 132 12.19 15.38 2.71
C TYR A 132 13.35 14.95 1.82
N CYS A 133 13.61 13.65 1.77
CA CYS A 133 14.67 13.12 0.94
C CYS A 133 14.08 12.28 -0.18
N ARG A 134 14.12 12.80 -1.41
CA ARG A 134 13.99 11.97 -2.60
C ARG A 134 15.23 11.09 -2.68
N LEU A 135 15.07 9.82 -2.35
CA LEU A 135 16.18 8.87 -2.41
C LEU A 135 16.47 8.54 -3.87
N ARG A 136 17.51 9.19 -4.42
CA ARG A 136 18.07 8.87 -5.73
C ARG A 136 19.10 7.73 -5.67
N ASN A 137 19.58 7.39 -4.47
CA ASN A 137 20.54 6.31 -4.22
C ASN A 137 19.96 5.30 -3.23
N SER A 138 20.30 4.03 -3.46
CA SER A 138 19.96 2.84 -2.67
C SER A 138 20.37 2.91 -1.19
N ASP A 139 21.36 3.75 -0.85
CA ASP A 139 22.09 3.63 0.41
C ASP A 139 21.34 4.19 1.62
N TYR A 140 20.36 5.07 1.41
CA TYR A 140 19.69 5.76 2.51
C TYR A 140 18.61 4.93 3.20
N LEU A 141 18.01 3.94 2.53
CA LEU A 141 17.10 3.00 3.20
C LEU A 141 17.86 2.05 4.13
N GLY A 142 19.09 1.67 3.74
CA GLY A 142 20.05 1.02 4.65
C GLY A 142 20.28 1.85 5.92
N ASN A 143 20.44 3.16 5.76
CA ASN A 143 20.59 4.09 6.89
C ASN A 143 19.31 4.25 7.73
N ILE A 144 18.11 4.25 7.11
CA ILE A 144 16.82 4.29 7.82
C ILE A 144 16.62 3.03 8.66
N ALA A 145 17.00 1.85 8.15
CA ALA A 145 16.92 0.60 8.90
C ALA A 145 17.97 0.49 10.01
N SER A 146 19.11 1.17 9.89
CA SER A 146 20.11 1.23 10.95
C SER A 146 19.85 2.34 11.98
N ASP A 147 19.16 3.41 11.60
CA ASP A 147 18.84 4.56 12.43
C ASP A 147 17.38 5.00 12.25
N PHE A 148 16.47 4.25 12.88
CA PHE A 148 15.04 4.54 12.90
C PHE A 148 14.71 5.90 13.54
N THR A 149 15.62 6.48 14.32
CA THR A 149 15.38 7.79 14.94
C THR A 149 15.38 8.92 13.91
N SER A 150 16.02 8.70 12.74
CA SER A 150 15.95 9.61 11.60
C SER A 150 14.52 9.84 11.11
N LEU A 151 13.62 8.85 11.25
CA LEU A 151 12.20 8.97 10.89
C LEU A 151 11.43 9.92 11.81
N ASN A 152 11.96 10.30 12.97
CA ASN A 152 11.35 11.31 13.84
C ASN A 152 11.48 12.73 13.26
N SER A 153 12.47 12.96 12.40
CA SER A 153 12.78 14.27 11.82
C SER A 153 12.73 14.29 10.28
N HIS A 154 12.51 13.14 9.65
CA HIS A 154 12.49 12.99 8.20
C HIS A 154 11.33 12.11 7.75
N ILE A 155 10.75 12.45 6.60
CA ILE A 155 9.80 11.58 5.89
C ILE A 155 10.44 11.20 4.54
N PRO A 156 11.00 9.98 4.40
CA PRO A 156 11.55 9.52 3.13
C PRO A 156 10.47 9.32 2.07
N ILE A 157 10.79 9.71 0.82
CA ILE A 157 9.90 9.58 -0.34
C ILE A 157 10.59 8.74 -1.41
N LEU A 158 9.98 7.62 -1.76
CA LEU A 158 10.54 6.59 -2.63
C LEU A 158 9.63 6.30 -3.83
N ALA A 159 10.19 6.34 -5.04
CA ALA A 159 9.48 5.92 -6.25
C ALA A 159 9.62 4.41 -6.52
N THR A 160 10.74 3.83 -6.11
CA THR A 160 11.09 2.41 -6.27
C THR A 160 11.76 1.91 -5.01
N ALA A 161 11.68 0.60 -4.75
CA ALA A 161 12.47 -0.04 -3.72
C ALA A 161 13.97 0.10 -4.05
N PRO A 162 14.85 0.24 -3.05
CA PRO A 162 16.29 0.26 -3.27
C PRO A 162 16.77 -1.15 -3.66
N GLN A 163 17.93 -1.24 -4.33
CA GLN A 163 18.50 -2.52 -4.74
C GLN A 163 18.74 -3.47 -3.56
N THR A 164 19.14 -2.95 -2.41
CA THR A 164 19.35 -3.74 -1.19
C THR A 164 18.08 -4.42 -0.70
N ALA A 165 16.93 -3.75 -0.79
CA ALA A 165 15.65 -4.37 -0.44
C ALA A 165 15.17 -5.33 -1.53
N GLN A 166 15.46 -5.04 -2.80
CA GLN A 166 15.10 -5.93 -3.92
C GLN A 166 15.95 -7.21 -3.96
N ALA A 167 17.19 -7.18 -3.45
CA ALA A 167 18.12 -8.32 -3.49
C ALA A 167 17.61 -9.57 -2.76
N ASP A 168 16.73 -9.37 -1.76
CA ASP A 168 16.12 -10.45 -0.98
C ASP A 168 14.95 -11.14 -1.73
N TYR A 169 14.57 -10.63 -2.91
CA TYR A 169 13.44 -11.12 -3.70
C TYR A 169 13.92 -11.75 -5.02
N VAL A 170 13.43 -12.97 -5.30
CA VAL A 170 13.81 -13.77 -6.49
C VAL A 170 13.27 -13.16 -7.78
N LEU A 171 12.21 -12.36 -7.71
CA LEU A 171 11.60 -11.70 -8.85
C LEU A 171 12.28 -10.36 -9.12
N SER A 172 12.79 -10.17 -10.35
CA SER A 172 13.13 -8.84 -10.84
C SER A 172 11.85 -8.01 -10.91
N THR A 173 11.50 -7.32 -9.82
CA THR A 173 10.29 -6.51 -9.76
C THR A 173 10.41 -5.41 -10.79
N PRO A 174 9.53 -5.34 -11.79
CA PRO A 174 9.69 -4.37 -12.85
C PRO A 174 9.68 -2.95 -12.29
N GLY A 175 10.54 -2.07 -12.83
CA GLY A 175 10.67 -0.69 -12.34
C GLY A 175 9.38 0.14 -12.40
N PHE A 176 8.42 -0.28 -13.23
CA PHE A 176 7.10 0.36 -13.36
C PHE A 176 6.07 -0.11 -12.34
N ALA A 177 6.28 -1.26 -11.68
CA ALA A 177 5.33 -1.89 -10.76
C ALA A 177 5.39 -1.24 -9.35
N SER A 178 4.95 0.02 -9.27
CA SER A 178 5.10 0.86 -8.08
C SER A 178 4.42 0.30 -6.83
N ASP A 179 3.36 -0.49 -6.99
CA ASP A 179 2.66 -1.11 -5.87
C ASP A 179 3.52 -2.27 -5.32
N ALA A 180 4.20 -3.04 -6.18
CA ALA A 180 5.12 -4.11 -5.79
C ALA A 180 6.34 -3.54 -5.04
N HIS A 181 6.92 -2.44 -5.53
CA HIS A 181 8.00 -1.73 -4.83
C HIS A 181 7.60 -1.29 -3.42
N SER A 182 6.34 -0.90 -3.20
CA SER A 182 5.86 -0.49 -1.88
C SER A 182 5.75 -1.68 -0.91
N ILE A 183 5.39 -2.86 -1.43
CA ILE A 183 5.36 -4.11 -0.66
C ILE A 183 6.77 -4.54 -0.27
N ILE A 184 7.73 -4.51 -1.20
CA ILE A 184 9.14 -4.81 -0.93
C ILE A 184 9.68 -3.93 0.19
N ILE A 185 9.44 -2.61 0.12
CA ILE A 185 9.88 -1.67 1.16
C ILE A 185 9.26 -2.02 2.51
N ALA A 186 7.95 -2.28 2.55
CA ALA A 186 7.24 -2.54 3.80
C ALA A 186 7.66 -3.87 4.44
N ASP A 187 7.80 -4.94 3.65
CA ASP A 187 8.24 -6.25 4.15
C ASP A 187 9.71 -6.23 4.60
N TRP A 188 10.59 -5.57 3.83
CA TRP A 188 12.00 -5.42 4.18
C TRP A 188 12.19 -4.65 5.51
N LEU A 189 11.37 -3.62 5.74
CA LEU A 189 11.32 -2.91 7.02
C LEU A 189 10.73 -3.80 8.13
N ALA A 190 9.70 -4.60 7.85
CA ALA A 190 9.06 -5.48 8.83
C ALA A 190 10.02 -6.55 9.35
N GLU A 191 10.89 -7.09 8.49
CA GLU A 191 11.95 -8.03 8.90
C GLU A 191 12.90 -7.42 9.95
N ARG A 192 13.17 -6.11 9.84
CA ARG A 192 14.23 -5.41 10.60
C ARG A 192 13.70 -4.59 11.77
N TYR A 193 12.39 -4.38 11.86
CA TYR A 193 11.80 -3.47 12.82
C TYR A 193 10.66 -4.09 13.62
N ASN A 194 10.91 -4.26 14.92
CA ASN A 194 9.92 -4.61 15.94
C ASN A 194 9.68 -3.33 16.77
N PRO A 195 8.47 -2.71 16.77
CA PRO A 195 7.16 -3.33 16.95
C PRO A 195 6.28 -3.53 15.70
N GLY A 196 6.85 -3.42 14.49
CA GLY A 196 6.20 -3.79 13.25
C GLY A 196 5.89 -2.64 12.29
N VAL A 197 5.42 -3.02 11.11
CA VAL A 197 5.18 -2.14 9.96
C VAL A 197 3.75 -2.30 9.46
N GLU A 198 3.12 -1.20 9.06
CA GLU A 198 1.82 -1.23 8.37
C GLU A 198 1.93 -0.56 6.99
N LEU A 199 1.55 -1.29 5.94
CA LEU A 199 1.45 -0.77 4.57
C LEU A 199 0.03 -0.27 4.32
N ILE A 200 -0.09 1.01 3.97
CA ILE A 200 -1.35 1.70 3.71
C ILE A 200 -1.34 2.27 2.30
N PHE A 201 -2.21 1.76 1.43
CA PHE A 201 -2.48 2.37 0.13
C PHE A 201 -3.57 3.42 0.28
N ILE A 202 -3.26 4.62 -0.19
CA ILE A 202 -4.20 5.73 -0.30
C ILE A 202 -4.67 5.79 -1.75
N LYS A 203 -5.94 5.49 -2.00
CA LYS A 203 -6.55 5.40 -3.35
C LYS A 203 -7.76 6.34 -3.44
N ASN A 204 -8.31 6.58 -4.64
CA ASN A 204 -9.54 7.37 -4.79
C ASN A 204 -10.82 6.63 -4.35
N THR A 205 -10.73 5.35 -3.98
CA THR A 205 -11.84 4.53 -3.46
C THR A 205 -11.79 4.40 -1.93
N LYS A 206 -12.90 3.97 -1.30
CA LYS A 206 -13.00 3.78 0.16
C LYS A 206 -12.47 2.44 0.67
N GLY A 207 -11.88 1.64 -0.21
CA GLY A 207 -11.44 0.28 0.06
C GLY A 207 -11.60 -0.61 -1.17
N VAL A 208 -11.69 -1.91 -0.91
CA VAL A 208 -11.84 -2.99 -1.89
C VAL A 208 -13.34 -3.22 -2.16
N TYR A 209 -13.68 -3.41 -3.43
CA TYR A 209 -15.02 -3.68 -3.91
C TYR A 209 -14.98 -4.82 -4.93
N PRO A 210 -16.05 -5.61 -5.07
CA PRO A 210 -16.15 -6.61 -6.14
C PRO A 210 -15.98 -6.03 -7.55
N LYS A 211 -16.41 -4.79 -7.78
CA LYS A 211 -16.19 -4.03 -9.02
C LYS A 211 -15.71 -2.63 -8.69
N ASP A 212 -14.98 -1.98 -9.60
CA ASP A 212 -14.54 -0.60 -9.40
C ASP A 212 -15.76 0.31 -9.12
N PRO A 213 -15.86 0.93 -7.92
CA PRO A 213 -17.00 1.74 -7.55
C PRO A 213 -17.08 3.08 -8.28
N ASN A 214 -16.06 3.47 -9.06
CA ASN A 214 -16.06 4.68 -9.87
C ASN A 214 -16.64 4.45 -11.28
N ARG A 215 -16.92 3.20 -11.67
CA ARG A 215 -17.49 2.87 -12.98
C ARG A 215 -18.97 3.25 -13.10
N ASN A 216 -19.35 3.79 -14.27
CA ASN A 216 -20.72 4.23 -14.54
C ASN A 216 -21.72 3.07 -14.65
N ASP A 217 -21.27 1.86 -14.98
CA ASP A 217 -22.12 0.67 -15.13
C ASP A 217 -22.35 -0.09 -13.80
N VAL A 218 -21.74 0.36 -12.70
CA VAL A 218 -21.79 -0.31 -11.40
C VAL A 218 -22.90 0.27 -10.54
N ASN A 219 -23.81 -0.59 -10.06
CA ASN A 219 -24.86 -0.20 -9.12
C ASN A 219 -24.30 -0.12 -7.68
N PRO A 220 -24.27 1.06 -7.03
CA PRO A 220 -23.70 1.22 -5.70
C PRO A 220 -24.39 0.39 -4.61
N ASN A 221 -25.70 0.12 -4.76
CA ASN A 221 -26.45 -0.66 -3.78
C ASN A 221 -26.03 -2.14 -3.77
N LYS A 222 -25.55 -2.65 -4.91
CA LYS A 222 -25.11 -4.04 -5.06
C LYS A 222 -23.60 -4.22 -4.91
N ASN A 223 -22.83 -3.15 -5.09
CA ASN A 223 -21.38 -3.16 -5.00
C ASN A 223 -20.92 -2.68 -3.62
N GLN A 224 -21.01 -3.55 -2.61
CA GLN A 224 -20.65 -3.21 -1.24
C GLN A 224 -19.14 -3.33 -0.99
N ARG A 225 -18.61 -2.46 -0.14
CA ARG A 225 -17.20 -2.49 0.26
C ARG A 225 -16.91 -3.76 1.06
N ILE A 226 -15.88 -4.50 0.66
CA ILE A 226 -15.37 -5.66 1.39
C ILE A 226 -14.46 -5.15 2.51
N LYS A 227 -14.78 -5.41 3.78
CA LYS A 227 -13.98 -4.89 4.90
C LYS A 227 -12.64 -5.59 5.04
N GLU A 228 -12.63 -6.90 4.86
CA GLU A 228 -11.46 -7.76 5.02
C GLU A 228 -11.50 -8.84 3.95
N ILE A 229 -10.35 -9.13 3.33
CA ILE A 229 -10.25 -10.13 2.27
C ILE A 229 -8.89 -10.83 2.32
N HIS A 230 -8.88 -12.15 2.15
CA HIS A 230 -7.62 -12.89 2.00
C HIS A 230 -7.00 -12.58 0.63
N ILE A 231 -5.68 -12.60 0.54
CA ILE A 231 -4.95 -12.30 -0.70
C ILE A 231 -5.37 -13.23 -1.86
N ASP A 232 -5.63 -14.51 -1.62
CA ASP A 232 -6.11 -15.43 -2.67
C ASP A 232 -7.47 -15.01 -3.24
N GLN A 233 -8.38 -14.60 -2.37
CA GLN A 233 -9.70 -14.09 -2.78
C GLN A 233 -9.58 -12.74 -3.49
N PHE A 234 -8.56 -11.95 -3.16
CA PHE A 234 -8.28 -10.68 -3.82
C PHE A 234 -7.74 -10.87 -5.24
N LEU A 235 -6.97 -11.95 -5.47
CA LEU A 235 -6.43 -12.31 -6.77
C LEU A 235 -7.44 -13.07 -7.66
N ASP A 236 -8.50 -13.64 -7.07
CA ASP A 236 -9.57 -14.32 -7.79
C ASP A 236 -10.47 -13.33 -8.56
N THR A 237 -10.39 -13.38 -9.90
CA THR A 237 -11.16 -12.50 -10.81
C THR A 237 -12.66 -12.78 -10.81
N SER A 238 -13.10 -13.91 -10.26
CA SER A 238 -14.53 -14.21 -10.03
C SER A 238 -15.09 -13.47 -8.80
N VAL A 239 -14.22 -13.03 -7.89
CA VAL A 239 -14.56 -12.31 -6.66
C VAL A 239 -14.35 -10.81 -6.84
N ILE A 240 -13.20 -10.40 -7.39
CA ILE A 240 -12.84 -9.01 -7.65
C ILE A 240 -12.55 -8.81 -9.13
N ASP A 241 -13.38 -8.00 -9.79
CA ASP A 241 -13.10 -7.51 -11.13
C ASP A 241 -11.82 -6.68 -11.11
N ARG A 242 -10.87 -7.02 -11.98
CA ARG A 242 -9.60 -6.29 -12.08
C ARG A 242 -9.71 -5.07 -13.00
N ILE A 243 -10.78 -4.95 -13.80
CA ILE A 243 -10.97 -3.88 -14.78
C ILE A 243 -11.45 -2.59 -14.11
N GLY A 244 -10.68 -1.52 -14.31
CA GLY A 244 -10.97 -0.18 -13.80
C GLY A 244 -11.91 0.66 -14.66
N THR A 245 -12.10 1.92 -14.27
CA THR A 245 -12.86 2.93 -15.03
C THR A 245 -12.30 3.22 -16.41
N ASP A 246 -11.01 3.08 -16.59
CA ASP A 246 -10.29 3.28 -17.86
C ASP A 246 -10.34 2.04 -18.77
N GLY A 247 -11.02 0.97 -18.33
CA GLY A 247 -11.08 -0.30 -19.05
C GLY A 247 -9.76 -1.07 -19.05
N ARG A 248 -8.78 -0.63 -18.25
CA ARG A 248 -7.49 -1.33 -18.09
C ARG A 248 -7.57 -2.28 -16.90
N GLY A 249 -6.79 -3.36 -16.95
CA GLY A 249 -6.62 -4.23 -15.80
C GLY A 249 -5.92 -3.50 -14.65
N ASP A 250 -6.06 -4.04 -13.43
CA ASP A 250 -5.35 -3.64 -12.21
C ASP A 250 -5.67 -2.25 -11.65
N HIS A 251 -6.96 -1.97 -11.45
CA HIS A 251 -7.43 -0.68 -10.94
C HIS A 251 -7.14 -0.40 -9.44
N LEU A 252 -6.92 -1.45 -8.64
CA LEU A 252 -6.75 -1.33 -7.19
C LEU A 252 -5.32 -1.62 -6.72
N LEU A 253 -4.74 -2.71 -7.20
CA LEU A 253 -3.36 -3.12 -6.97
C LEU A 253 -2.87 -3.82 -8.24
N GLU A 254 -1.63 -3.59 -8.66
CA GLU A 254 -0.99 -4.32 -9.76
C GLU A 254 -1.00 -5.84 -9.48
N THR A 255 -1.25 -6.69 -10.47
CA THR A 255 -1.31 -8.16 -10.28
C THR A 255 -0.02 -8.71 -9.69
N VAL A 256 1.11 -8.30 -10.25
CA VAL A 256 2.45 -8.64 -9.75
C VAL A 256 2.66 -8.23 -8.28
N ALA A 257 2.03 -7.14 -7.85
CA ALA A 257 2.11 -6.68 -6.46
C ALA A 257 1.25 -7.58 -5.55
N GLY A 258 0.08 -8.00 -6.01
CA GLY A 258 -0.76 -8.94 -5.26
C GLY A 258 -0.13 -10.32 -5.11
N GLU A 259 0.45 -10.85 -6.20
CA GLU A 259 1.21 -12.11 -6.20
C GLU A 259 2.40 -12.02 -5.25
N LEU A 260 3.18 -10.94 -5.33
CA LEU A 260 4.28 -10.70 -4.40
C LEU A 260 3.81 -10.67 -2.95
N PHE A 261 2.71 -9.98 -2.64
CA PHE A 261 2.19 -9.91 -1.27
C PHE A 261 1.72 -11.27 -0.71
N ALA A 262 1.32 -12.20 -1.57
CA ALA A 262 1.01 -13.57 -1.16
C ALA A 262 2.27 -14.34 -0.70
N GLU A 263 3.45 -13.96 -1.21
CA GLU A 263 4.71 -14.68 -0.99
C GLU A 263 5.63 -14.05 0.06
N VAL A 264 5.44 -12.76 0.38
CA VAL A 264 6.28 -12.07 1.37
C VAL A 264 6.14 -12.67 2.77
N LYS A 265 7.18 -12.54 3.61
CA LYS A 265 7.31 -13.32 4.87
C LYS A 265 6.94 -12.54 6.13
N ASN A 266 7.10 -11.23 6.10
CA ASN A 266 7.12 -10.37 7.29
C ASN A 266 5.94 -9.40 7.30
N LEU A 267 5.47 -8.95 6.13
CA LEU A 267 4.29 -8.10 6.01
C LEU A 267 3.02 -8.94 6.12
N GLU A 268 2.19 -8.65 7.11
CA GLU A 268 0.98 -9.42 7.41
C GLU A 268 -0.26 -8.90 6.68
N LEU A 269 -0.36 -7.59 6.50
CA LEU A 269 -1.56 -6.95 5.97
C LEU A 269 -1.25 -5.69 5.17
N ILE A 270 -2.14 -5.39 4.24
CA ILE A 270 -2.23 -4.16 3.47
C ILE A 270 -3.56 -3.50 3.81
N ARG A 271 -3.54 -2.21 4.12
CA ARG A 271 -4.77 -1.43 4.29
C ARG A 271 -5.02 -0.52 3.10
N ILE A 272 -6.23 -0.53 2.57
CA ILE A 272 -6.68 0.39 1.52
C ILE A 272 -7.59 1.44 2.15
N ILE A 273 -7.20 2.71 2.05
CA ILE A 273 -7.97 3.85 2.56
C ILE A 273 -8.21 4.89 1.44
N THR A 274 -9.15 5.80 1.67
CA THR A 274 -9.49 6.83 0.69
C THR A 274 -8.68 8.10 0.84
N ALA A 275 -8.19 8.60 -0.28
CA ALA A 275 -7.70 9.97 -0.40
C ALA A 275 -8.82 10.99 -0.27
N LYS A 276 -10.09 10.65 -0.57
CA LYS A 276 -11.24 11.59 -0.58
C LYS A 276 -11.59 12.17 0.78
N GLU A 277 -11.10 11.58 1.86
CA GLU A 277 -11.36 12.04 3.23
C GLU A 277 -10.02 12.30 3.98
N PRO A 278 -9.20 13.29 3.57
CA PRO A 278 -7.85 13.50 4.12
C PRO A 278 -7.76 13.57 5.64
N GLY A 279 -8.70 14.27 6.27
CA GLY A 279 -8.75 14.44 7.73
C GLY A 279 -8.99 13.13 8.51
N ARG A 280 -9.28 12.02 7.82
CA ARG A 280 -9.53 10.71 8.45
C ARG A 280 -8.33 9.78 8.47
N ILE A 281 -7.17 10.20 7.95
CA ILE A 281 -5.94 9.41 8.04
C ILE A 281 -5.55 9.15 9.50
N ARG A 282 -5.77 10.13 10.38
CA ARG A 282 -5.51 10.02 11.82
C ARG A 282 -6.20 8.81 12.45
N TYR A 283 -7.47 8.57 12.13
CA TYR A 283 -8.21 7.41 12.65
C TYR A 283 -7.58 6.08 12.23
N THR A 284 -7.00 6.01 11.02
CA THR A 284 -6.27 4.82 10.55
C THR A 284 -4.99 4.61 11.36
N LEU A 285 -4.27 5.70 11.65
CA LEU A 285 -3.07 5.67 12.49
C LEU A 285 -3.38 5.29 13.95
N GLU A 286 -4.56 5.64 14.44
CA GLU A 286 -5.08 5.26 15.77
C GLU A 286 -5.64 3.82 15.80
N GLY A 287 -5.71 3.14 14.65
CA GLY A 287 -6.10 1.73 14.54
C GLY A 287 -7.58 1.50 14.19
N GLU A 288 -8.35 2.55 13.89
CA GLU A 288 -9.71 2.39 13.41
C GLU A 288 -9.73 1.72 12.01
N ASN A 289 -10.69 0.82 11.80
CA ASN A 289 -10.86 0.15 10.50
C ASN A 289 -11.55 1.08 9.47
N ARG A 290 -10.81 2.08 8.99
CA ARG A 290 -11.23 3.07 8.00
C ARG A 290 -10.82 2.67 6.58
N GLY A 291 -11.35 1.54 6.10
CA GLY A 291 -11.00 1.08 4.77
C GLY A 291 -11.36 -0.37 4.52
N SER A 292 -10.51 -1.01 3.74
CA SER A 292 -10.45 -2.46 3.59
C SER A 292 -9.08 -2.97 3.99
N VAL A 293 -9.01 -4.18 4.51
CA VAL A 293 -7.76 -4.88 4.82
C VAL A 293 -7.63 -6.07 3.88
N ILE A 294 -6.48 -6.18 3.23
CA ILE A 294 -6.06 -7.37 2.51
C ILE A 294 -5.02 -8.05 3.40
N TYR A 295 -5.22 -9.32 3.75
CA TYR A 295 -4.31 -10.07 4.61
C TYR A 295 -3.83 -11.34 3.93
N ASN A 296 -2.64 -11.81 4.31
CA ASN A 296 -2.05 -13.07 3.84
C ASN A 296 -1.99 -14.11 4.97
N ASP A 297 -1.43 -15.28 4.67
CA ASP A 297 -1.30 -16.39 5.62
C ASP A 297 -0.46 -16.06 6.86
N ASN A 298 0.45 -15.08 6.78
CA ASN A 298 1.28 -14.70 7.93
C ASN A 298 0.43 -14.07 9.04
N TYR A 299 -0.60 -13.30 8.66
CA TYR A 299 -1.57 -12.74 9.60
C TYR A 299 -2.27 -13.84 10.42
N LEU A 300 -2.69 -14.92 9.76
CA LEU A 300 -3.41 -16.03 10.40
C LEU A 300 -2.54 -16.85 11.36
N LYS A 301 -1.24 -16.95 11.09
CA LYS A 301 -0.28 -17.64 11.97
C LYS A 301 -0.10 -16.90 13.29
N ASN A 302 -0.06 -15.57 13.26
CA ASN A 302 0.16 -14.75 14.45
C ASN A 302 -1.11 -14.60 15.32
N ASP A 303 -2.30 -14.66 14.72
CA ASP A 303 -3.56 -14.57 15.46
C ASP A 303 -3.92 -15.89 16.20
N ASN A 304 -3.46 -17.04 15.71
CA ASN A 304 -3.62 -18.33 16.40
C ASN A 304 -2.61 -18.55 17.54
N GLY A 305 -1.57 -17.72 17.66
CA GLY A 305 -0.64 -17.70 18.78
C GLY A 305 -1.06 -16.81 19.95
N LYS A 306 -2.17 -16.05 19.80
CA LYS A 306 -2.72 -15.12 20.81
C LYS A 306 -4.01 -15.62 21.50
N LYS A 307 -4.36 -16.90 21.33
CA LYS A 307 -5.53 -17.54 21.96
C LYS A 307 -5.20 -18.37 23.17
#